data_AF-A0A1N7MB21-F1
#
_entry.id   AF-A0A1N7MB21-F1
#
_cell.length_a   1.000
_cell.length_b   1.000
_cell.length_c   1.000
_cell.angle_alpha   90.00
_cell.angle_beta   90.00
_cell.angle_gamma   90.00
#
_symmetry.space_group_name_H-M   'P 1'
#
loop_
_entity.id
_entity.type
_entity.pdbx_description
1 polymer ?
#
loop_
_entity_poly.entity_id
_entity_poly.type
_entity_poly.pdbx_seq_one_letter_code
_entity_poly.pdbx_strand_id
1 'polypeptide(L)'
;MHNCTTEDLLLYLDDDLPAVERSNIAAMLQDNWALREKLQVLKEAKEQLNSAPLQAPKHKSLQNVLNHLYKTQKREKLAYATLYPKPAADIR
;
A
#
# COMPACT_ATOMS: atom_id res chain seq x y z
N MET A 1 -23.81 10.53 -19.52
CA MET A 1 -23.82 9.66 -18.33
C MET A 1 -22.52 8.87 -18.34
N HIS A 2 -21.63 9.08 -17.38
CA HIS A 2 -20.50 8.17 -17.20
C HIS A 2 -21.07 6.85 -16.72
N ASN A 3 -20.79 5.77 -17.44
CA ASN A 3 -21.13 4.44 -16.97
C ASN A 3 -20.05 4.07 -15.97
N CYS A 4 -20.39 3.98 -14.68
CA CYS A 4 -19.48 3.50 -13.65
C CYS A 4 -19.11 2.06 -13.99
N THR A 5 -17.85 1.82 -14.31
CA THR A 5 -17.34 0.49 -14.62
C THR A 5 -17.01 -0.26 -13.33
N THR A 6 -16.78 -1.57 -13.44
CA THR A 6 -16.34 -2.37 -12.28
C THR A 6 -14.97 -1.94 -11.78
N GLU A 7 -14.08 -1.51 -12.69
CA GLU A 7 -12.74 -0.98 -12.35
C GLU A 7 -12.86 0.26 -11.47
N ASP A 8 -13.75 1.19 -11.83
CA ASP A 8 -13.99 2.41 -11.04
C ASP A 8 -14.46 2.08 -9.62
N LEU A 9 -15.29 1.04 -9.46
CA LEU A 9 -15.74 0.57 -8.14
C LEU A 9 -14.60 -0.08 -7.32
N LEU A 10 -13.67 -0.77 -7.98
CA LEU A 10 -12.47 -1.34 -7.32
C LEU A 10 -11.55 -0.21 -6.84
N LEU A 11 -11.23 0.75 -7.70
CA LEU A 11 -10.42 1.91 -7.34
C LEU A 11 -11.08 2.73 -6.21
N TYR A 12 -12.41 2.83 -6.23
CA TYR A 12 -13.18 3.44 -5.14
C TYR A 12 -13.06 2.67 -3.81
N LEU A 13 -12.98 1.33 -3.83
CA LEU A 13 -12.79 0.50 -2.64
C LEU A 13 -11.37 0.54 -2.06
N ASP A 14 -10.37 0.79 -2.91
CA ASP A 14 -8.96 0.86 -2.53
C ASP A 14 -8.49 2.29 -2.24
N ASP A 15 -9.40 3.27 -2.26
CA ASP A 15 -9.11 4.69 -2.03
C ASP A 15 -8.11 5.32 -3.03
N ASP A 16 -7.95 4.70 -4.21
CA ASP A 16 -6.96 5.06 -5.24
C ASP A 16 -7.51 6.04 -6.31
N LEU A 17 -8.60 6.74 -6.00
CA LEU A 17 -9.22 7.72 -6.90
C LEU A 17 -8.97 9.17 -6.46
N PRO A 18 -8.83 10.11 -7.41
CA PRO A 18 -8.84 11.53 -7.09
C PRO A 18 -10.18 11.94 -6.48
N ALA A 19 -10.16 12.94 -5.59
CA ALA A 19 -11.32 13.33 -4.78
C ALA A 19 -12.58 13.66 -5.60
N VAL A 20 -12.40 14.27 -6.78
CA VAL A 20 -13.49 14.62 -7.69
C VAL A 20 -14.20 13.37 -8.24
N GLU A 21 -13.45 12.39 -8.71
CA GLU A 21 -14.00 11.14 -9.26
C GLU A 21 -14.66 10.31 -8.17
N ARG A 22 -14.04 10.26 -6.98
CA ARG A 22 -14.61 9.60 -5.81
C ARG A 22 -15.98 10.19 -5.43
N SER A 23 -16.11 11.52 -5.44
CA SER A 23 -17.39 12.19 -5.16
C SER A 23 -18.45 11.87 -6.22
N ASN A 24 -18.05 11.80 -7.49
CA ASN A 24 -18.96 11.45 -8.58
C ASN A 24 -19.48 10.02 -8.44
N ILE A 25 -18.60 9.06 -8.15
CA ILE A 25 -18.98 7.66 -7.90
C ILE A 25 -19.86 7.55 -6.66
N ALA A 26 -19.55 8.29 -5.58
CA ALA A 26 -20.37 8.31 -4.38
C ALA A 26 -21.80 8.79 -4.67
N ALA A 27 -21.96 9.83 -5.50
CA ALA A 27 -23.27 10.29 -5.94
C ALA A 27 -24.01 9.22 -6.77
N MET A 28 -23.31 8.55 -7.69
CA MET A 28 -23.89 7.45 -8.49
C MET A 28 -24.32 6.25 -7.63
N LEU A 29 -23.56 5.94 -6.57
CA LEU A 29 -23.89 4.88 -5.63
C LEU A 29 -25.13 5.21 -4.78
N GLN A 30 -25.44 6.49 -4.54
CA GLN A 30 -26.67 6.87 -3.83
C GLN A 30 -27.91 6.65 -4.71
N ASP A 31 -27.82 6.95 -6.00
CA ASP A 31 -28.96 6.85 -6.93
C ASP A 31 -29.18 5.42 -7.46
N ASN A 32 -28.10 4.64 -7.64
CA ASN A 32 -28.19 3.35 -8.33
C ASN A 32 -27.99 2.16 -7.39
N TRP A 33 -29.09 1.44 -7.10
CA TRP A 33 -29.05 0.22 -6.29
C TRP A 33 -28.17 -0.89 -6.88
N ALA A 34 -28.20 -1.10 -8.19
CA ALA A 34 -27.42 -2.16 -8.82
C ALA A 34 -25.90 -1.93 -8.69
N LEU A 35 -25.44 -0.69 -8.63
CA LEU A 35 -24.04 -0.37 -8.35
C LEU A 35 -23.68 -0.65 -6.88
N ARG A 36 -24.60 -0.44 -5.93
CA ARG A 36 -24.38 -0.78 -4.52
C ARG A 36 -24.24 -2.28 -4.31
N GLU A 37 -25.09 -3.09 -4.95
CA GLU A 37 -24.97 -4.55 -4.89
C GLU A 37 -23.65 -5.03 -5.46
N LYS A 38 -23.24 -4.51 -6.63
CA LYS A 38 -21.93 -4.82 -7.22
C LYS A 38 -20.79 -4.44 -6.28
N LEU A 39 -20.85 -3.26 -5.67
CA LEU A 39 -19.85 -2.81 -4.70
C LEU A 39 -19.81 -3.75 -3.48
N GLN A 40 -20.96 -4.20 -3.00
CA GLN A 40 -21.07 -5.12 -1.87
C GLN A 40 -20.43 -6.47 -2.19
N VAL A 41 -20.70 -7.05 -3.36
CA VAL A 41 -20.07 -8.29 -3.83
C VAL A 41 -18.54 -8.14 -3.89
N LEU A 42 -18.04 -7.00 -4.38
CA LEU A 42 -16.59 -6.73 -4.44
C LEU A 42 -15.97 -6.63 -3.03
N LYS A 43 -16.67 -6.03 -2.06
CA LYS A 43 -16.22 -5.97 -0.66
C LYS A 43 -16.12 -7.37 -0.05
N GLU A 44 -17.15 -8.18 -0.22
CA GLU A 44 -17.17 -9.56 0.29
C GLU A 44 -16.04 -10.40 -0.33
N ALA A 45 -15.81 -10.27 -1.63
CA ALA A 45 -14.70 -10.94 -2.31
C ALA A 45 -13.32 -10.50 -1.75
N LYS A 46 -13.13 -9.20 -1.48
CA LYS A 46 -11.91 -8.67 -0.86
C LYS A 46 -11.70 -9.21 0.56
N GLU A 47 -12.76 -9.27 1.36
CA GLU A 47 -12.71 -9.84 2.71
C GLU A 47 -12.35 -11.34 2.71
N GLN A 48 -12.94 -12.10 1.79
CA GLN A 48 -12.61 -13.51 1.60
C GLN A 48 -11.15 -13.71 1.20
N LEU A 49 -10.65 -12.89 0.26
CA LEU A 49 -9.25 -12.95 -0.16
C LEU A 49 -8.29 -12.61 0.98
N ASN A 50 -8.61 -11.59 1.78
CA ASN A 50 -7.80 -11.19 2.94
C ASN A 50 -7.79 -12.25 4.05
N SER A 51 -8.86 -13.02 4.17
CA SER A 51 -9.00 -14.10 5.16
C SER A 51 -8.47 -15.44 4.66
N ALA A 52 -8.06 -15.53 3.39
CA ALA A 52 -7.59 -16.76 2.80
C ALA A 52 -6.31 -17.24 3.50
N PRO A 53 -6.20 -18.55 3.83
CA PRO A 53 -5.02 -19.08 4.49
C PRO A 53 -3.81 -18.96 3.56
N LEU A 54 -2.86 -18.10 3.92
CA LEU A 54 -1.60 -17.95 3.21
C LEU A 54 -0.55 -18.93 3.75
N GLN A 55 0.27 -19.45 2.84
CA GLN A 55 1.44 -20.22 3.25
C GLN A 55 2.50 -19.28 3.81
N ALA A 56 3.13 -19.70 4.90
CA ALA A 56 4.23 -18.95 5.48
C ALA A 56 5.37 -18.78 4.46
N PRO A 57 5.97 -17.57 4.35
CA PRO A 57 7.09 -17.36 3.45
C PRO A 57 8.29 -18.22 3.88
N LYS A 58 9.09 -18.67 2.91
CA LYS A 58 10.34 -19.38 3.20
C LYS A 58 11.28 -18.48 4.01
N HIS A 59 11.96 -19.06 5.00
CA HIS A 59 12.93 -18.34 5.84
C HIS A 59 13.99 -17.56 5.03
N LYS A 60 14.47 -18.15 3.93
CA LYS A 60 15.42 -17.50 3.01
C LYS A 60 14.88 -16.19 2.42
N SER A 61 13.58 -16.13 2.11
CA SER A 61 12.95 -14.91 1.59
C SER A 61 12.96 -13.81 2.64
N LEU A 62 12.64 -14.14 3.89
CA LEU A 62 12.73 -13.19 5.01
C LEU A 62 14.15 -12.67 5.20
N GLN A 63 15.15 -13.57 5.20
CA GLN A 63 16.56 -13.17 5.31
C GLN A 63 16.99 -12.25 4.17
N ASN A 64 16.56 -12.50 2.94
CA ASN A 64 16.90 -11.65 1.81
C ASN A 64 16.34 -10.23 1.96
N VAL A 65 15.08 -10.10 2.38
CA VAL A 65 14.45 -8.79 2.64
C VAL A 65 15.15 -8.06 3.78
N LEU A 66 15.40 -8.74 4.90
CA LEU A 66 16.12 -8.16 6.04
C LEU A 66 17.52 -7.70 5.65
N ASN A 67 18.28 -8.54 4.94
CA ASN A 67 19.62 -8.21 4.48
C ASN A 67 19.62 -7.02 3.52
N HIS A 68 18.61 -6.88 2.65
CA HIS A 68 18.45 -5.72 1.79
C HIS A 68 18.27 -4.45 2.63
N LEU A 69 17.30 -4.44 3.56
CA LEU A 69 17.02 -3.28 4.42
C LEU A 69 18.22 -2.88 5.28
N TYR A 70 18.91 -3.85 5.89
CA TYR A 70 20.07 -3.59 6.74
C TYR A 70 21.31 -3.16 5.94
N LYS A 71 21.51 -3.66 4.71
CA LYS A 71 22.58 -3.17 3.82
C LYS A 71 22.36 -1.71 3.45
N THR A 72 21.11 -1.31 3.17
CA THR A 72 20.76 0.08 2.86
C THR A 72 21.00 0.99 4.06
N GLN A 73 20.55 0.61 5.26
CA GLN A 73 20.84 1.37 6.48
C GLN A 73 22.34 1.46 6.80
N LYS A 74 23.11 0.39 6.57
CA LYS A 74 24.56 0.42 6.78
C LYS A 74 25.23 1.40 5.80
N ARG A 75 24.78 1.44 4.54
CA ARG A 75 25.25 2.42 3.54
C ARG A 75 24.92 3.86 3.94
N GLU A 76 23.71 4.12 4.44
CA GLU A 76 23.31 5.46 4.91
C GLU A 76 24.10 5.92 6.14
N LYS A 77 24.31 5.03 7.12
CA LYS A 77 25.15 5.29 8.29
C LYS A 77 26.62 5.52 7.91
N LEU A 78 27.14 4.75 6.95
CA LEU A 78 28.48 4.97 6.40
C LEU A 78 28.57 6.33 5.70
N ALA A 79 27.58 6.70 4.88
CA ALA A 79 27.55 8.00 4.21
C ALA A 79 27.56 9.15 5.22
N TYR A 80 26.74 9.09 6.27
CA TYR A 80 26.71 10.12 7.31
C TYR A 80 28.06 10.23 8.06
N ALA A 81 28.68 9.09 8.41
CA ALA A 81 29.98 9.05 9.07
C ALA A 81 31.13 9.57 8.17
N THR A 82 31.04 9.41 6.85
CA THR A 82 32.01 9.97 5.90
C THR A 82 31.82 11.47 5.64
N LEU A 83 30.58 11.97 5.68
CA LEU A 83 30.25 13.37 5.43
C LEU A 83 30.50 14.25 6.66
N TYR A 84 30.32 13.70 7.86
CA TYR A 84 30.58 14.36 9.13
C TYR A 84 31.39 13.43 10.04
N PRO A 85 32.72 13.31 9.81
CA PRO A 85 33.56 12.59 10.73
C PRO A 85 33.46 13.26 12.10
N LYS A 86 33.15 12.46 13.13
CA LYS A 86 33.17 12.92 14.53
C LYS A 86 34.51 13.62 14.76
N PRO A 87 34.55 14.91 15.16
CA PRO A 87 35.81 15.57 15.41
C PRO A 87 36.57 14.72 16.42
N ALA A 88 37.81 14.37 16.08
CA ALA A 88 38.70 13.71 17.02
C ALA A 88 38.62 14.52 18.31
N ALA A 89 38.20 13.88 19.40
CA ALA A 89 38.23 14.50 20.71
C ALA A 89 39.71 14.68 21.05
N ASP A 90 40.28 15.77 20.56
CA ASP A 90 41.62 16.20 20.89
C ASP A 90 41.61 16.58 22.38
N ILE A 91 42.21 15.67 23.14
CA ILE A 91 43.24 15.95 24.15
C ILE A 91 42.86 17.00 25.21
N ARG A 92 42.61 16.52 26.43
CA ARG A 92 43.36 16.92 27.63
C ARG A 92 43.20 15.89 28.75
#